data_AF-A0A0G4J6U3-F1
#
_entry.id   AF-A0A0G4J6U3-F1
#
_cell.length_a   1.000
_cell.length_b   1.000
_cell.length_c   1.000
_cell.angle_alpha   90.00
_cell.angle_beta   90.00
_cell.angle_gamma   90.00
#
_symmetry.space_group_name_H-M   'P 1'
#
loop_
_entity.id
_entity.type
_entity.pdbx_description
1 polymer ?
#
loop_
_entity_poly.entity_id
_entity_poly.type
_entity_poly.pdbx_seq_one_letter_code
_entity_poly.pdbx_strand_id
1 'polypeptide(L)'
;MTVDTQSRTLSQLNVYAQESTRTGIMTCYQQLSSPTIAMAYAKGFWRYEMSPGIFDAALASSALNLAILLPTLALIRFYSGSRMIRASAPIFLVIIVLGAILLTVSAVSFAILPSENFQSLCQLRLWLFVLGMVNVLAPLFVKTYRVAQIFTDASKGAVVKLPNSVLLRWVAIANLVLIVLMAGQIGIGELRSQFEVDMAPGIAAPTDDVVAQIGQCSSNTPFIILLVVIFACFTAWGATTAWKVRTAPSDFNESSQISIAILFIAAYATVMIPVQFLVGSNPVALVVIRSLGLNIGIFISSIVLFLPKVMIILQGRADEKPQTMMSGTQVTKFSTKAVTTLSTQA
;
A
#
# COMPACT_ATOMS: atom_id res chain seq x y z
N MET A 1 24.08 -69.97 35.71
CA MET A 1 23.90 -69.57 37.12
C MET A 1 23.61 -68.09 37.08
N THR A 2 22.36 -67.61 37.18
CA THR A 2 21.61 -67.38 38.44
C THR A 2 22.53 -66.76 39.50
N VAL A 3 22.29 -65.59 40.09
CA VAL A 3 21.00 -64.94 40.39
C VAL A 3 21.27 -63.54 41.00
N ASP A 4 20.23 -62.69 40.96
CA ASP A 4 19.95 -61.53 41.84
C ASP A 4 20.72 -60.20 41.68
N THR A 5 20.11 -59.01 41.87
CA THR A 5 18.87 -58.68 42.61
C THR A 5 18.26 -57.36 42.11
N GLN A 6 16.93 -57.23 42.23
CA GLN A 6 16.17 -56.07 42.77
C GLN A 6 16.92 -54.74 43.04
N SER A 7 16.37 -53.54 42.91
CA SER A 7 15.02 -53.02 42.71
C SER A 7 15.12 -51.49 42.82
N ARG A 8 14.16 -50.78 42.20
CA ARG A 8 13.60 -49.48 42.65
C ARG A 8 14.57 -48.37 43.07
N THR A 9 14.52 -47.27 42.31
CA THR A 9 14.25 -45.89 42.81
C THR A 9 14.22 -44.99 41.57
N LEU A 10 13.04 -44.66 41.01
CA LEU A 10 12.37 -43.36 41.26
C LEU A 10 13.27 -42.34 41.98
N SER A 11 14.37 -41.93 41.34
CA SER A 11 15.16 -40.79 41.78
C SER A 11 14.43 -39.50 41.36
N GLN A 12 13.63 -39.03 42.31
CA GLN A 12 13.01 -37.72 42.43
C GLN A 12 13.47 -36.65 41.44
N LEU A 13 12.56 -36.29 40.53
CA LEU A 13 12.52 -34.98 39.88
C LEU A 13 12.25 -33.93 40.97
N ASN A 14 13.30 -33.39 41.57
CA ASN A 14 13.17 -32.15 42.33
C ASN A 14 13.19 -30.98 41.36
N VAL A 15 12.01 -30.66 40.83
CA VAL A 15 11.75 -29.36 40.20
C VAL A 15 11.65 -28.34 41.32
N TYR A 16 12.75 -27.65 41.61
CA TYR A 16 12.69 -26.42 42.40
C TYR A 16 12.27 -25.28 41.47
N ALA A 17 10.97 -24.98 41.45
CA ALA A 17 10.49 -23.69 40.97
C ALA A 17 10.77 -22.66 42.07
N GLN A 18 11.78 -21.81 41.86
CA GLN A 18 11.96 -20.62 42.70
C GLN A 18 11.30 -19.44 42.00
N GLU A 19 10.21 -18.96 42.60
CA GLU A 19 9.47 -17.79 42.17
C GLU A 19 10.29 -16.54 42.53
N SER A 20 10.83 -15.84 41.51
CA SER A 20 11.46 -14.54 41.67
C SER A 20 10.59 -13.48 41.01
N THR A 21 9.80 -12.79 41.84
CA THR A 21 9.07 -11.58 41.50
C THR A 21 10.02 -10.43 41.17
N ARG A 22 10.51 -10.39 39.93
CA ARG A 22 10.87 -9.23 39.09
C ARG A 22 11.67 -9.77 37.91
N THR A 23 11.29 -9.36 36.70
CA THR A 23 11.84 -9.80 35.39
C THR A 23 11.58 -11.27 35.04
N GLY A 24 10.52 -11.52 34.26
CA GLY A 24 10.11 -12.84 33.79
C GLY A 24 11.05 -13.46 32.74
N ILE A 25 12.26 -13.82 33.17
CA ILE A 25 13.19 -14.65 32.39
C ILE A 25 13.17 -16.04 33.02
N MET A 26 12.65 -17.02 32.29
CA MET A 26 12.65 -18.42 32.70
C MET A 26 13.90 -19.09 32.11
N THR A 27 14.98 -19.17 32.89
CA THR A 27 16.22 -19.89 32.52
C THR A 27 16.17 -21.31 33.06
N CYS A 28 15.97 -22.30 32.20
CA CYS A 28 16.17 -23.71 32.54
C CYS A 28 17.66 -24.06 32.40
N TYR A 29 18.33 -24.36 33.51
CA TYR A 29 19.66 -25.00 33.50
C TYR A 29 19.50 -26.50 33.78
N GLN A 30 19.99 -27.33 32.85
CA GLN A 30 20.10 -28.77 33.03
C GLN A 30 21.56 -29.08 33.39
N GLN A 31 21.83 -29.35 34.67
CA GLN A 31 23.19 -29.56 35.16
C GLN A 31 23.59 -31.03 34.96
N LEU A 32 24.43 -31.32 33.95
CA LEU A 32 25.08 -32.63 33.78
C LEU A 32 26.42 -32.64 34.55
N SER A 33 26.55 -33.55 35.52
CA SER A 33 27.80 -33.82 36.23
C SER A 33 28.50 -35.06 35.65
N SER A 34 29.53 -34.86 34.81
CA SER A 34 30.58 -35.87 34.55
C SER A 34 31.85 -35.19 34.02
N PRO A 35 33.07 -35.52 34.51
CA PRO A 35 34.29 -34.84 34.13
C PRO A 35 35.02 -35.62 33.02
N THR A 36 34.70 -35.37 31.74
CA THR A 36 35.58 -35.55 30.54
C THR A 36 34.80 -35.44 29.23
N ILE A 37 33.95 -34.42 29.08
CA ILE A 37 33.39 -34.05 27.79
C ILE A 37 33.63 -32.57 27.66
N ALA A 38 34.37 -32.14 26.63
CA ALA A 38 34.43 -30.74 26.25
C ALA A 38 32.98 -30.26 26.12
N MET A 39 32.53 -29.44 27.07
CA MET A 39 31.19 -28.87 27.01
C MET A 39 31.22 -27.90 25.83
N ALA A 40 30.77 -28.35 24.67
CA ALA A 40 30.34 -27.45 23.62
C ALA A 40 29.16 -26.68 24.21
N TYR A 41 29.42 -25.49 24.75
CA TYR A 41 28.38 -24.57 25.17
C TYR A 41 27.44 -24.41 23.96
N ALA A 42 26.19 -24.86 24.10
CA ALA A 42 25.18 -24.56 23.11
C ALA A 42 25.08 -23.03 23.05
N LYS A 43 25.44 -22.45 21.89
CA LYS A 43 25.32 -21.00 21.71
C LYS A 43 23.91 -20.58 22.10
N GLY A 44 23.81 -19.60 22.99
CA GLY A 44 22.52 -19.03 23.35
C GLY A 44 21.88 -18.38 22.12
N PHE A 45 20.55 -18.28 22.10
CA PHE A 45 19.85 -17.51 21.09
C PHE A 45 19.23 -16.28 21.73
N TRP A 46 19.39 -15.13 21.07
CA TRP A 46 18.74 -13.89 21.47
C TRP A 46 17.83 -13.41 20.35
N ARG A 47 16.55 -13.20 20.66
CA ARG A 47 15.58 -12.69 19.67
C ARG A 47 15.77 -11.18 19.53
N TYR A 48 16.07 -10.75 18.31
CA TYR A 48 16.18 -9.35 17.97
C TYR A 48 14.81 -8.68 18.06
N GLU A 49 14.75 -7.63 18.88
CA GLU A 49 13.62 -6.71 18.93
C GLU A 49 13.97 -5.45 18.11
N MET A 50 13.01 -4.97 17.33
CA MET A 50 13.20 -3.76 16.55
C MET A 50 13.38 -2.55 17.47
N SER A 51 14.29 -1.64 17.10
CA SER A 51 14.47 -0.38 17.82
C SER A 51 13.14 0.36 17.96
N PRO A 52 12.76 0.80 19.19
CA PRO A 52 11.52 1.53 19.42
C PRO A 52 11.36 2.74 18.50
N GLY A 53 12.45 3.44 18.19
CA GLY A 53 12.41 4.63 17.33
C GLY A 53 11.93 4.37 15.90
N ILE A 54 12.23 3.19 15.32
CA ILE A 54 11.74 2.84 13.97
C ILE A 54 10.24 2.58 14.02
N PHE A 55 9.79 1.85 15.04
CA PHE A 55 8.38 1.55 15.25
C PHE A 55 7.57 2.82 15.52
N ASP A 56 8.05 3.69 16.41
CA ASP A 56 7.42 4.96 16.75
C ASP A 56 7.32 5.89 15.53
N ALA A 57 8.37 5.95 14.70
CA ALA A 57 8.35 6.71 13.46
C ALA A 57 7.32 6.16 12.46
N ALA A 58 7.22 4.83 12.33
CA ALA A 58 6.23 4.20 11.46
C ALA A 58 4.79 4.46 11.95
N LEU A 59 4.58 4.43 13.27
CA LEU A 59 3.28 4.72 13.87
C LEU A 59 2.90 6.20 13.70
N ALA A 60 3.83 7.12 13.97
CA ALA A 60 3.62 8.56 13.83
C ALA A 60 3.30 8.96 12.38
N SER A 61 4.05 8.43 11.41
CA SER A 61 3.78 8.67 9.98
C SER A 61 2.46 8.07 9.51
N SER A 62 2.07 6.90 10.03
CA SER A 62 0.76 6.30 9.75
C SER A 62 -0.39 7.11 10.35
N ALA A 63 -0.23 7.62 11.57
CA ALA A 63 -1.20 8.50 12.23
C ALA A 63 -1.39 9.80 11.43
N LEU A 64 -0.31 10.37 10.89
CA LEU A 64 -0.38 11.54 10.00
C LEU A 64 -1.18 11.26 8.73
N ASN A 65 -0.96 10.10 8.09
CA ASN A 65 -1.75 9.67 6.94
C ASN A 65 -3.25 9.55 7.28
N LEU A 66 -3.58 8.92 8.41
CA LEU A 66 -4.98 8.80 8.85
C LEU A 66 -5.62 10.15 9.19
N ALA A 67 -4.86 11.09 9.77
CA ALA A 67 -5.33 12.44 10.07
C ALA A 67 -5.70 13.24 8.81
N ILE A 68 -5.16 12.89 7.63
CA ILE A 68 -5.55 13.49 6.35
C ILE A 68 -6.68 12.71 5.68
N LEU A 69 -6.58 11.37 5.68
CA LEU A 69 -7.51 10.50 4.97
C LEU A 69 -8.91 10.48 5.61
N LEU A 70 -9.02 10.43 6.94
CA LEU A 70 -10.31 10.35 7.63
C LEU A 70 -11.16 11.62 7.46
N PRO A 71 -10.63 12.85 7.66
CA PRO A 71 -11.39 14.07 7.35
C PRO A 71 -11.74 14.17 5.88
N THR A 72 -10.82 13.78 4.98
CA THR A 72 -11.09 13.76 3.54
C THR A 72 -12.27 12.84 3.21
N LEU A 73 -12.33 11.64 3.79
CA LEU A 73 -13.45 10.71 3.63
C LEU A 73 -14.77 11.33 4.13
N ALA A 74 -14.75 11.93 5.31
CA ALA A 74 -15.91 12.58 5.91
C ALA A 74 -16.43 13.73 5.03
N LEU A 75 -15.52 14.60 4.55
CA LEU A 75 -15.85 15.71 3.65
C LEU A 75 -16.45 15.21 2.33
N ILE A 76 -15.85 14.19 1.69
CA ILE A 76 -16.39 13.61 0.45
C ILE A 76 -17.80 13.04 0.68
N ARG A 77 -18.03 12.39 1.81
CA ARG A 77 -19.32 11.77 2.11
C ARG A 77 -20.40 12.80 2.42
N PHE A 78 -20.05 13.85 3.17
CA PHE A 78 -20.96 14.93 3.56
C PHE A 78 -21.35 15.79 2.35
N TYR A 79 -20.37 16.23 1.55
CA TYR A 79 -20.58 17.05 0.37
C TYR A 79 -20.89 16.23 -0.91
N SER A 80 -21.23 14.95 -0.79
CA SER A 80 -21.51 14.07 -1.94
C SER A 80 -22.66 14.55 -2.84
N GLY A 81 -23.59 15.35 -2.29
CA GLY A 81 -24.66 16.01 -3.04
C GLY A 81 -24.24 17.27 -3.80
N SER A 82 -23.11 17.88 -3.44
CA SER A 82 -22.60 19.10 -4.08
C SER A 82 -22.26 18.85 -5.54
N ARG A 83 -22.45 19.89 -6.36
CA ARG A 83 -22.35 19.77 -7.82
C ARG A 83 -20.93 19.35 -8.26
N MET A 84 -19.91 19.85 -7.56
CA MET A 84 -18.51 19.52 -7.81
C MET A 84 -18.15 18.07 -7.49
N ILE A 85 -18.48 17.60 -6.28
CA ILE A 85 -18.14 16.23 -5.88
C ILE A 85 -18.92 15.21 -6.72
N ARG A 86 -20.17 15.52 -7.06
CA ARG A 86 -20.99 14.69 -7.93
C ARG A 86 -20.38 14.55 -9.33
N ALA A 87 -19.77 15.60 -9.86
CA ALA A 87 -19.07 15.56 -11.16
C ALA A 87 -17.85 14.63 -11.12
N SER A 88 -17.11 14.59 -10.00
CA SER A 88 -15.95 13.71 -9.79
C SER A 88 -16.29 12.23 -9.55
N ALA A 89 -17.58 11.88 -9.48
CA ALA A 89 -18.12 10.57 -9.12
C ALA A 89 -17.63 10.09 -7.73
N PRO A 90 -18.34 10.45 -6.63
CA PRO A 90 -17.84 10.30 -5.26
C PRO A 90 -17.47 8.87 -4.87
N ILE A 91 -18.14 7.87 -5.46
CA ILE A 91 -17.87 6.46 -5.22
C ILE A 91 -16.40 6.08 -5.51
N PHE A 92 -15.80 6.59 -6.60
CA PHE A 92 -14.40 6.29 -6.90
C PHE A 92 -13.46 6.93 -5.89
N LEU A 93 -13.77 8.15 -5.43
CA LEU A 93 -12.97 8.83 -4.42
C LEU A 93 -13.02 8.09 -3.08
N VAL A 94 -14.19 7.59 -2.69
CA VAL A 94 -14.34 6.76 -1.48
C VAL A 94 -13.52 5.48 -1.59
N ILE A 95 -13.57 4.77 -2.73
CA ILE A 95 -12.78 3.55 -2.93
C ILE A 95 -11.27 3.86 -2.82
N ILE A 96 -10.79 4.95 -3.43
CA ILE A 96 -9.37 5.35 -3.36
C ILE A 96 -8.97 5.66 -1.91
N VAL A 97 -9.78 6.41 -1.16
CA VAL A 97 -9.47 6.74 0.25
C VAL A 97 -9.45 5.48 1.12
N LEU A 98 -10.41 4.56 0.93
CA LEU A 98 -10.42 3.26 1.64
C LEU A 98 -9.18 2.44 1.28
N GLY A 99 -8.77 2.41 0.01
CA GLY A 99 -7.52 1.78 -0.42
C GLY A 99 -6.28 2.39 0.24
N ALA A 100 -6.20 3.72 0.34
CA ALA A 100 -5.10 4.41 1.02
C ALA A 100 -5.06 4.12 2.54
N ILE A 101 -6.23 3.97 3.18
CA ILE A 101 -6.32 3.54 4.58
C ILE A 101 -5.79 2.11 4.72
N LEU A 102 -6.18 1.18 3.85
CA LEU A 102 -5.66 -0.19 3.86
C LEU A 102 -4.14 -0.24 3.68
N LEU A 103 -3.58 0.58 2.79
CA LEU A 103 -2.13 0.71 2.62
C LEU A 103 -1.45 1.27 3.86
N THR A 104 -2.09 2.23 4.55
CA THR A 104 -1.56 2.80 5.80
C THR A 104 -1.52 1.74 6.91
N VAL A 105 -2.57 0.93 7.05
CA VAL A 105 -2.59 -0.21 7.99
C VAL A 105 -1.54 -1.25 7.60
N SER A 106 -1.37 -1.51 6.29
CA SER A 106 -0.29 -2.37 5.79
C SER A 106 1.09 -1.86 6.18
N ALA A 107 1.35 -0.55 6.09
CA ALA A 107 2.63 0.06 6.45
C ALA A 107 2.97 -0.18 7.93
N VAL A 108 2.00 -0.04 8.83
CA VAL A 108 2.16 -0.37 10.26
C VAL A 108 2.48 -1.86 10.43
N SER A 109 1.78 -2.74 9.72
CA SER A 109 2.01 -4.19 9.82
C SER A 109 3.42 -4.60 9.37
N PHE A 110 4.07 -3.84 8.49
CA PHE A 110 5.46 -4.05 8.11
C PHE A 110 6.47 -3.60 9.18
N ALA A 111 6.10 -2.67 10.06
CA ALA A 111 6.94 -2.24 11.19
C ALA A 111 6.93 -3.24 12.36
N ILE A 112 5.94 -4.13 12.40
CA ILE A 112 5.80 -5.16 13.44
C ILE A 112 6.55 -6.43 13.01
N LEU A 113 7.47 -6.90 13.85
CA LEU A 113 8.12 -8.20 13.65
C LEU A 113 7.12 -9.33 13.87
N PRO A 114 7.07 -10.33 12.95
CA PRO A 114 6.24 -11.50 13.17
C PRO A 114 6.77 -12.32 14.35
N SER A 115 5.86 -12.96 15.06
CA SER A 115 6.15 -13.82 16.21
C SER A 115 5.38 -15.14 16.11
N GLU A 116 5.80 -16.14 16.87
CA GLU A 116 5.13 -17.44 16.93
C GLU A 116 3.66 -17.35 17.36
N ASN A 117 3.34 -16.38 18.22
CA ASN A 117 1.97 -16.13 18.67
C ASN A 117 1.12 -15.42 17.61
N PHE A 118 1.74 -14.83 16.57
CA PHE A 118 1.07 -14.04 15.56
C PHE A 118 1.51 -14.38 14.12
N GLN A 119 1.48 -15.67 13.79
CA GLN A 119 1.88 -16.19 12.47
C GLN A 119 1.01 -15.62 11.32
N SER A 120 -0.24 -15.26 11.60
CA SER A 120 -1.16 -14.66 10.61
C SER A 120 -0.71 -13.29 10.11
N LEU A 121 0.22 -12.62 10.78
CA LEU A 121 0.73 -11.31 10.36
C LEU A 121 1.40 -11.35 8.98
N CYS A 122 2.05 -12.46 8.63
CA CYS A 122 2.68 -12.64 7.31
C CYS A 122 1.64 -12.62 6.17
N GLN A 123 0.47 -13.22 6.41
CA GLN A 123 -0.64 -13.19 5.47
C GLN A 123 -1.30 -11.81 5.46
N LEU A 124 -1.64 -11.30 6.65
CA LEU A 124 -2.37 -10.05 6.80
C LEU A 124 -1.68 -8.88 6.07
N ARG A 125 -0.36 -8.72 6.24
CA ARG A 125 0.38 -7.63 5.59
C ARG A 125 0.31 -7.68 4.07
N LEU A 126 0.38 -8.87 3.48
CA LEU A 126 0.36 -9.05 2.03
C LEU A 126 -1.04 -8.78 1.48
N TRP A 127 -2.08 -9.26 2.17
CA TRP A 127 -3.48 -8.99 1.80
C TRP A 127 -3.83 -7.51 1.88
N LEU A 128 -3.48 -6.84 2.97
CA LEU A 128 -3.71 -5.40 3.13
C LEU A 128 -3.01 -4.59 2.04
N PHE A 129 -1.75 -4.94 1.72
CA PHE A 129 -1.00 -4.29 0.66
C PHE A 129 -1.67 -4.47 -0.71
N VAL A 130 -1.97 -5.71 -1.12
CA VAL A 130 -2.53 -6.01 -2.44
C VAL A 130 -3.92 -5.37 -2.61
N LEU A 131 -4.79 -5.50 -1.60
CA LEU A 131 -6.13 -4.90 -1.62
C LEU A 131 -6.07 -3.37 -1.60
N GLY A 132 -5.15 -2.79 -0.81
CA GLY A 132 -4.94 -1.35 -0.78
C GLY A 132 -4.47 -0.81 -2.13
N MET A 133 -3.46 -1.46 -2.73
CA MET A 133 -2.89 -1.05 -4.01
C MET A 133 -3.93 -1.06 -5.13
N VAL A 134 -4.73 -2.14 -5.28
CA VAL A 134 -5.74 -2.20 -6.33
C VAL A 134 -6.86 -1.19 -6.13
N ASN A 135 -7.29 -0.93 -4.89
CA ASN A 135 -8.34 0.05 -4.60
C ASN A 135 -7.88 1.50 -4.81
N VAL A 136 -6.57 1.77 -4.81
CA VAL A 136 -6.03 3.07 -5.24
C VAL A 136 -5.87 3.11 -6.76
N LEU A 137 -5.13 2.16 -7.34
CA LEU A 137 -4.71 2.22 -8.73
C LEU A 137 -5.85 2.00 -9.73
N ALA A 138 -6.71 1.00 -9.51
CA ALA A 138 -7.74 0.66 -10.49
C ALA A 138 -8.75 1.80 -10.72
N PRO A 139 -9.31 2.46 -9.68
CA PRO A 139 -10.16 3.64 -9.87
C PRO A 139 -9.47 4.81 -10.58
N LEU A 140 -8.20 5.08 -10.25
CA LEU A 140 -7.43 6.15 -10.90
C LEU A 140 -7.27 5.86 -12.39
N PHE A 141 -6.93 4.63 -12.76
CA PHE A 141 -6.68 4.22 -14.14
C PHE A 141 -7.95 4.19 -14.99
N VAL A 142 -9.07 3.68 -14.47
CA VAL A 142 -10.33 3.70 -15.24
C VAL A 142 -10.84 5.13 -15.45
N LYS A 143 -10.60 6.04 -14.49
CA LYS A 143 -10.93 7.46 -14.65
C LYS A 143 -10.07 8.12 -15.73
N THR A 144 -8.76 7.93 -15.72
CA THR A 144 -7.88 8.46 -16.79
C THR A 144 -8.14 7.80 -18.13
N TYR A 145 -8.41 6.51 -18.17
CA TYR A 145 -8.75 5.80 -19.41
C TYR A 145 -10.03 6.35 -20.05
N ARG A 146 -11.09 6.60 -19.28
CA ARG A 146 -12.31 7.23 -19.80
C ARG A 146 -12.00 8.57 -20.46
N VAL A 147 -11.16 9.39 -19.83
CA VAL A 147 -10.78 10.69 -20.38
C VAL A 147 -9.96 10.50 -21.67
N ALA A 148 -9.00 9.56 -21.69
CA ALA A 148 -8.23 9.23 -22.88
C ALA A 148 -9.10 8.79 -24.07
N GLN A 149 -10.13 7.97 -23.83
CA GLN A 149 -11.10 7.55 -24.85
C GLN A 149 -11.90 8.75 -25.38
N ILE A 150 -12.41 9.60 -24.49
CA ILE A 150 -13.16 10.81 -24.90
C ILE A 150 -12.31 11.67 -25.84
N PHE A 151 -11.02 11.89 -25.55
CA PHE A 151 -10.15 12.67 -26.42
C PHE A 151 -9.79 11.95 -27.74
N THR A 152 -9.53 10.65 -27.67
CA THR A 152 -9.13 9.85 -28.85
C THR A 152 -10.27 9.61 -29.81
N ASP A 153 -11.50 9.51 -29.31
CA ASP A 153 -12.68 9.26 -30.13
C ASP A 153 -13.31 10.55 -30.62
N ALA A 154 -13.24 11.64 -29.83
CA ALA A 154 -13.59 12.97 -30.31
C ALA A 154 -12.75 13.39 -31.52
N SER A 155 -11.45 13.06 -31.54
CA SER A 155 -10.59 13.33 -32.71
C SER A 155 -10.95 12.48 -33.94
N LYS A 156 -11.70 11.38 -33.75
CA LYS A 156 -12.25 10.52 -34.81
C LYS A 156 -13.73 10.80 -35.12
N GLY A 157 -14.34 11.81 -34.49
CA GLY A 157 -15.76 12.16 -34.67
C GLY A 157 -16.75 11.22 -34.00
N ALA A 158 -16.31 10.33 -33.11
CA ALA A 158 -17.16 9.39 -32.39
C ALA A 158 -17.47 9.88 -30.96
N VAL A 159 -18.72 9.74 -30.53
CA VAL A 159 -19.15 10.09 -29.16
C VAL A 159 -19.24 8.83 -28.30
N VAL A 160 -18.28 8.63 -27.41
CA VAL A 160 -18.29 7.50 -26.47
C VAL A 160 -18.90 7.89 -25.13
N LYS A 161 -20.01 7.23 -24.77
CA LYS A 161 -20.64 7.34 -23.44
C LYS A 161 -20.20 6.15 -22.58
N LEU A 162 -19.22 6.36 -21.70
CA LEU A 162 -18.78 5.36 -20.73
C LEU A 162 -19.42 5.64 -19.36
N PRO A 163 -20.45 4.88 -18.94
CA PRO A 163 -21.15 5.12 -17.67
C PRO A 163 -20.32 4.61 -16.49
N ASN A 164 -20.51 5.24 -15.31
CA ASN A 164 -19.78 4.89 -14.09
C ASN A 164 -19.95 3.41 -13.68
N SER A 165 -21.09 2.79 -14.02
CA SER A 165 -21.35 1.36 -13.74
C SER A 165 -20.44 0.42 -14.53
N VAL A 166 -20.02 0.79 -15.75
CA VAL A 166 -19.05 0.00 -16.53
C VAL A 166 -17.66 0.12 -15.89
N LEU A 167 -17.24 1.33 -15.54
CA LEU A 167 -15.94 1.56 -14.89
C LEU A 167 -15.87 0.86 -13.52
N LEU A 168 -16.93 0.92 -12.71
CA LEU A 168 -16.99 0.22 -11.43
C LEU A 168 -16.94 -1.30 -11.61
N ARG A 169 -17.56 -1.85 -12.66
CA ARG A 169 -17.42 -3.27 -12.99
C ARG A 169 -15.97 -3.64 -13.29
N TRP A 170 -15.22 -2.81 -14.01
CA TRP A 170 -13.79 -3.06 -14.26
C TRP A 170 -12.95 -3.01 -12.98
N VAL A 171 -13.21 -2.05 -12.08
CA VAL A 171 -12.57 -1.99 -10.76
C VAL A 171 -12.91 -3.23 -9.92
N ALA A 172 -14.15 -3.69 -9.95
CA ALA A 172 -14.60 -4.88 -9.23
C ALA A 172 -13.95 -6.16 -9.79
N ILE A 173 -13.85 -6.29 -11.13
CA ILE A 173 -13.16 -7.41 -11.78
C ILE A 173 -11.67 -7.42 -11.41
N ALA A 174 -11.00 -6.26 -11.43
CA ALA A 174 -9.59 -6.17 -11.03
C ALA A 174 -9.38 -6.60 -9.56
N ASN A 175 -10.27 -6.18 -8.66
CA ASN A 175 -10.26 -6.65 -7.26
C ASN A 175 -10.51 -8.16 -7.18
N LEU A 176 -11.52 -8.69 -7.88
CA LEU A 176 -11.86 -10.11 -7.87
C LEU A 176 -10.69 -10.98 -8.33
N VAL A 177 -10.03 -10.61 -9.42
CA VAL A 177 -8.86 -11.34 -9.94
C VAL A 177 -7.76 -11.42 -8.89
N LEU A 178 -7.43 -10.31 -8.23
CA LEU A 178 -6.40 -10.30 -7.18
C LEU A 178 -6.84 -11.02 -5.91
N ILE A 179 -8.12 -10.95 -5.53
CA ILE A 179 -8.66 -11.71 -4.39
C ILE A 179 -8.55 -13.21 -4.65
N VAL A 180 -8.92 -13.67 -5.85
CA VAL A 180 -8.81 -15.08 -6.23
C VAL A 180 -7.35 -15.53 -6.23
N LEU A 181 -6.45 -14.71 -6.78
CA LEU A 181 -5.01 -14.99 -6.75
C LEU A 181 -4.46 -15.10 -5.32
N MET A 182 -4.84 -14.17 -4.44
CA MET A 182 -4.45 -14.16 -3.03
C MET A 182 -5.09 -15.31 -2.22
N ALA A 183 -6.33 -15.69 -2.52
CA ALA A 183 -6.97 -16.85 -1.92
C ALA A 183 -6.29 -18.16 -2.34
N GLY A 184 -5.90 -18.27 -3.61
CA GLY A 184 -5.13 -19.41 -4.13
C GLY A 184 -3.80 -19.59 -3.42
N GLN A 185 -3.12 -18.48 -3.07
CA GLN A 185 -1.89 -18.51 -2.28
C GLN A 185 -2.08 -19.14 -0.89
N ILE A 186 -3.23 -18.93 -0.24
CA ILE A 186 -3.52 -19.57 1.06
C ILE A 186 -3.80 -21.07 0.87
N GLY A 187 -4.53 -21.42 -0.19
CA GLY A 187 -4.93 -22.80 -0.47
C GLY A 187 -3.79 -23.71 -0.90
N ILE A 188 -2.71 -23.15 -1.45
CA ILE A 188 -1.53 -23.90 -1.90
C ILE A 188 -0.39 -23.66 -0.90
N GLY A 189 -0.11 -24.65 -0.05
CA GLY A 189 0.82 -24.51 1.09
C GLY A 189 2.20 -23.97 0.74
N GLU A 190 2.73 -24.29 -0.45
CA GLU A 190 4.04 -23.83 -0.96
C GLU A 190 4.08 -22.34 -1.33
N LEU A 191 2.93 -21.74 -1.65
CA LEU A 191 2.82 -20.32 -2.00
C LEU A 191 2.56 -19.45 -0.76
N ARG A 192 2.11 -20.07 0.33
CA ARG A 192 1.74 -19.40 1.57
C ARG A 192 2.95 -18.70 2.19
N SER A 193 2.81 -17.42 2.49
CA SER A 193 3.73 -16.67 3.36
C SER A 193 3.62 -17.19 4.79
N GLN A 194 4.73 -17.65 5.35
CA GLN A 194 4.81 -18.30 6.66
C GLN A 194 5.81 -17.58 7.55
N PHE A 195 5.62 -17.73 8.86
CA PHE A 195 6.58 -17.27 9.85
C PHE A 195 7.79 -18.21 9.87
N GLU A 196 8.99 -17.63 9.80
CA GLU A 196 10.26 -18.34 9.90
C GLU A 196 11.21 -17.56 10.83
N VAL A 197 12.11 -18.27 11.51
CA VAL A 197 13.14 -17.66 12.37
C VAL A 197 14.48 -17.80 11.69
N ASP A 198 15.06 -16.68 11.29
CA ASP A 198 16.36 -16.63 10.63
C ASP A 198 17.47 -16.25 11.60
N MET A 199 18.65 -16.84 11.38
CA MET A 199 19.87 -16.40 12.04
C MET A 199 20.32 -15.06 11.44
N ALA A 200 20.59 -14.07 12.28
CA ALA A 200 20.99 -12.73 11.88
C ALA A 200 22.41 -12.39 12.36
N PRO A 201 23.47 -13.03 11.82
CA PRO A 201 24.85 -12.81 12.26
C PRO A 201 25.35 -11.38 12.03
N GLY A 202 24.68 -10.60 11.16
CA GLY A 202 24.98 -9.19 10.93
C GLY A 202 24.39 -8.22 11.96
N ILE A 203 23.65 -8.73 12.97
CA ILE A 203 23.12 -7.95 14.08
C ILE A 203 24.00 -8.23 15.31
N ALA A 204 24.48 -7.17 15.96
CA ALA A 204 25.29 -7.30 17.16
C ALA A 204 24.48 -7.96 18.29
N ALA A 205 24.95 -9.11 18.76
CA ALA A 205 24.38 -9.80 19.91
C ALA A 205 24.84 -9.14 21.22
N PRO A 206 24.09 -9.28 22.33
CA PRO A 206 24.49 -8.72 23.62
C PRO A 206 25.82 -9.26 24.16
N THR A 207 26.18 -10.49 23.80
CA THR A 207 27.40 -11.19 24.22
C THR A 207 27.91 -12.09 23.09
N ASP A 208 29.23 -12.38 23.07
CA ASP A 208 29.88 -13.18 22.02
C ASP A 208 29.42 -14.65 21.97
N ASP A 209 28.87 -15.16 23.08
CA ASP A 209 28.39 -16.55 23.21
C ASP A 209 26.97 -16.76 22.66
N VAL A 210 26.33 -15.69 22.15
CA VAL A 210 24.92 -15.69 21.77
C VAL A 210 24.77 -15.25 20.32
N VAL A 211 23.87 -15.90 19.59
CA VAL A 211 23.57 -15.57 18.18
C VAL A 211 22.22 -14.87 18.12
N ALA A 212 22.17 -13.75 17.40
CA ALA A 212 20.93 -13.04 17.14
C ALA A 212 20.04 -13.83 16.16
N GLN A 213 18.76 -13.94 16.51
CA GLN A 213 17.70 -14.51 15.68
C GLN A 213 16.62 -13.47 15.42
N ILE A 214 16.02 -13.49 14.24
CA ILE A 214 14.95 -12.57 13.87
C ILE A 214 13.77 -13.33 13.26
N GLY A 215 12.56 -12.98 13.71
CA GLY A 215 11.33 -13.44 13.09
C GLY A 215 11.12 -12.77 11.74
N GLN A 216 10.98 -13.55 10.67
CA GLN A 216 10.70 -13.06 9.33
C GLN A 216 9.47 -13.75 8.72
N CYS A 217 8.98 -13.17 7.63
CA CYS A 217 7.97 -13.81 6.81
C CYS A 217 8.64 -14.38 5.56
N SER A 218 8.80 -15.69 5.55
CA SER A 218 9.26 -16.44 4.40
C SER A 218 8.12 -16.55 3.41
N SER A 219 8.33 -16.05 2.19
CA SER A 219 7.31 -16.02 1.13
C SER A 219 7.90 -16.59 -0.14
N ASN A 220 7.07 -17.33 -0.87
CA ASN A 220 7.45 -17.90 -2.16
C ASN A 220 7.93 -16.80 -3.12
N THR A 221 9.22 -16.80 -3.45
CA THR A 221 9.85 -15.78 -4.29
C THR A 221 9.16 -15.64 -5.65
N PRO A 222 8.86 -16.71 -6.42
CA PRO A 222 8.18 -16.56 -7.70
C PRO A 222 6.78 -15.93 -7.56
N PHE A 223 6.03 -16.22 -6.49
CA PHE A 223 4.74 -15.58 -6.25
C PHE A 223 4.87 -14.07 -5.99
N ILE A 224 5.85 -13.66 -5.19
CA ILE A 224 6.11 -12.24 -4.94
C ILE A 224 6.55 -11.54 -6.23
N ILE A 225 7.42 -12.16 -7.04
CA ILE A 225 7.83 -11.63 -8.34
C ILE A 225 6.61 -11.49 -9.27
N LEU A 226 5.73 -12.49 -9.32
CA LEU A 226 4.49 -12.43 -10.11
C LEU A 226 3.62 -11.23 -9.70
N LEU A 227 3.41 -11.01 -8.41
CA LEU A 227 2.66 -9.85 -7.90
C LEU A 227 3.33 -8.53 -8.31
N VAL A 228 4.65 -8.42 -8.15
CA VAL A 228 5.41 -7.22 -8.55
C VAL A 228 5.26 -6.97 -10.05
N VAL A 229 5.36 -7.99 -10.89
CA VAL A 229 5.18 -7.86 -12.34
C VAL A 229 3.77 -7.43 -12.68
N ILE A 230 2.74 -8.01 -12.06
CA ILE A 230 1.34 -7.62 -12.28
C ILE A 230 1.14 -6.14 -11.95
N PHE A 231 1.58 -5.68 -10.77
CA PHE A 231 1.44 -4.28 -10.38
C PHE A 231 2.31 -3.34 -11.22
N ALA A 232 3.51 -3.77 -11.65
CA ALA A 232 4.37 -2.97 -12.52
C ALA A 232 3.75 -2.78 -13.90
N CYS A 233 3.25 -3.85 -14.53
CA CYS A 233 2.55 -3.78 -15.81
C CYS A 233 1.29 -2.91 -15.69
N PHE A 234 0.51 -3.10 -14.62
CA PHE A 234 -0.69 -2.31 -14.37
C PHE A 234 -0.37 -0.82 -14.21
N THR A 235 0.69 -0.50 -13.44
CA THR A 235 1.14 0.88 -13.21
C THR A 235 1.71 1.51 -14.47
N ALA A 236 2.50 0.78 -15.26
CA ALA A 236 3.02 1.25 -16.55
C ALA A 236 1.88 1.57 -17.53
N TRP A 237 0.87 0.71 -17.62
CA TRP A 237 -0.33 0.99 -18.41
C TRP A 237 -1.05 2.27 -17.94
N GLY A 238 -1.23 2.41 -16.62
CA GLY A 238 -1.80 3.63 -16.02
C GLY A 238 -0.99 4.88 -16.34
N ALA A 239 0.34 4.82 -16.23
CA ALA A 239 1.25 5.92 -16.52
C ALA A 239 1.23 6.34 -17.99
N THR A 240 1.25 5.38 -18.94
CA THR A 240 1.13 5.71 -20.37
C THR A 240 -0.21 6.37 -20.70
N THR A 241 -1.29 5.94 -20.04
CA THR A 241 -2.62 6.55 -20.21
C THR A 241 -2.66 7.96 -19.62
N ALA A 242 -2.13 8.15 -18.42
CA ALA A 242 -2.00 9.46 -17.78
C ALA A 242 -1.16 10.43 -18.62
N TRP A 243 -0.07 9.95 -19.22
CA TRP A 243 0.78 10.76 -20.09
C TRP A 243 0.06 11.30 -21.32
N LYS A 244 -0.83 10.49 -21.93
CA LYS A 244 -1.65 10.92 -23.08
C LYS A 244 -2.68 11.98 -22.71
N VAL A 245 -3.18 11.97 -21.47
CA VAL A 245 -4.25 12.85 -20.99
C VAL A 245 -3.70 14.14 -20.37
N ARG A 246 -2.40 14.25 -20.10
CA ARG A 246 -1.80 15.43 -19.46
C ARG A 246 -2.02 16.76 -20.22
N THR A 247 -2.23 16.69 -21.53
CA THR A 247 -2.48 17.86 -22.40
C THR A 247 -3.98 18.11 -22.63
N ALA A 248 -4.85 17.43 -21.89
CA ALA A 248 -6.28 17.68 -21.91
C ALA A 248 -6.58 19.16 -21.55
N PRO A 249 -7.55 19.82 -22.23
CA PRO A 249 -7.99 21.17 -21.89
C PRO A 249 -8.37 21.32 -20.43
N SER A 250 -8.26 22.55 -19.91
CA SER A 250 -8.54 22.92 -18.52
C SER A 250 -9.97 22.59 -18.05
N ASP A 251 -10.92 22.40 -18.98
CA ASP A 251 -12.26 21.89 -18.68
C ASP A 251 -12.21 20.51 -17.97
N PHE A 252 -11.11 19.76 -18.13
CA PHE A 252 -10.82 18.51 -17.44
C PHE A 252 -9.68 18.67 -16.41
N ASN A 253 -9.58 19.80 -15.71
CA ASN A 253 -8.51 20.05 -14.73
C ASN A 253 -8.38 18.91 -13.67
N GLU A 254 -9.49 18.26 -13.31
CA GLU A 254 -9.48 17.07 -12.44
C GLU A 254 -8.63 15.93 -13.03
N SER A 255 -8.68 15.71 -14.34
CA SER A 255 -7.92 14.65 -15.02
C SER A 255 -6.42 14.92 -15.03
N SER A 256 -6.01 16.19 -15.08
CA SER A 256 -4.59 16.59 -15.01
C SER A 256 -3.99 16.27 -13.63
N GLN A 257 -4.72 16.60 -12.56
CA GLN A 257 -4.29 16.27 -11.18
C GLN A 257 -4.18 14.76 -10.95
N ILE A 258 -5.16 13.99 -11.42
CA ILE A 258 -5.11 12.51 -11.38
C ILE A 258 -3.90 11.99 -12.16
N SER A 259 -3.58 12.59 -13.32
CA SER A 259 -2.44 12.19 -14.14
C SER A 259 -1.11 12.46 -13.41
N ILE A 260 -0.97 13.61 -12.74
CA ILE A 260 0.22 13.93 -11.92
C ILE A 260 0.38 12.89 -10.80
N ALA A 261 -0.70 12.53 -10.10
CA ALA A 261 -0.66 11.52 -9.04
C ALA A 261 -0.21 10.15 -9.58
N ILE A 262 -0.76 9.70 -10.72
CA ILE A 262 -0.37 8.42 -11.33
C ILE A 262 1.10 8.43 -11.75
N LEU A 263 1.58 9.52 -12.35
CA LEU A 263 2.99 9.65 -12.75
C LEU A 263 3.92 9.66 -11.54
N PHE A 264 3.53 10.33 -10.44
CA PHE A 264 4.25 10.27 -9.17
C PHE A 264 4.33 8.84 -8.63
N ILE A 265 3.20 8.13 -8.54
CA ILE A 265 3.15 6.75 -8.04
C ILE A 265 4.03 5.83 -8.91
N ALA A 266 3.99 6.00 -10.23
CA ALA A 266 4.81 5.21 -11.15
C ALA A 266 6.32 5.49 -10.97
N ALA A 267 6.71 6.76 -10.87
CA ALA A 267 8.11 7.15 -10.63
C ALA A 267 8.59 6.64 -9.25
N TYR A 268 7.75 6.78 -8.23
CA TYR A 268 8.03 6.31 -6.88
C TYR A 268 8.23 4.79 -6.84
N ALA A 269 7.34 4.03 -7.48
CA ALA A 269 7.46 2.58 -7.60
C ALA A 269 8.72 2.15 -8.37
N THR A 270 9.08 2.86 -9.43
CA THR A 270 10.29 2.59 -10.25
C THR A 270 11.57 2.72 -9.43
N VAL A 271 11.59 3.57 -8.40
CA VAL A 271 12.74 3.70 -7.47
C VAL A 271 12.64 2.69 -6.34
N MET A 272 11.48 2.59 -5.67
CA MET A 272 11.33 1.81 -4.45
C MET A 272 11.32 0.29 -4.66
N ILE A 273 10.90 -0.19 -5.82
CA ILE A 273 10.90 -1.63 -6.12
C ILE A 273 12.35 -2.14 -6.24
N PRO A 274 13.23 -1.58 -7.10
CA PRO A 274 14.63 -2.03 -7.18
C PRO A 274 15.40 -1.89 -5.86
N VAL A 275 15.18 -0.79 -5.12
CA VAL A 275 15.85 -0.57 -3.83
C VAL A 275 15.60 -1.72 -2.86
N GLN A 276 14.39 -2.29 -2.83
CA GLN A 276 14.11 -3.45 -1.97
C GLN A 276 14.90 -4.69 -2.36
N PHE A 277 15.18 -4.91 -3.65
CA PHE A 277 16.00 -6.03 -4.10
C PHE A 277 17.49 -5.76 -3.88
N LEU A 278 17.95 -4.52 -4.01
CA LEU A 278 19.34 -4.12 -3.83
C LEU A 278 19.78 -4.16 -2.36
N VAL A 279 18.88 -3.88 -1.42
CA VAL A 279 19.15 -3.96 0.03
C VAL A 279 19.39 -5.40 0.51
N GLY A 280 19.06 -6.40 -0.33
CA GLY A 280 19.33 -7.80 -0.05
C GLY A 280 18.59 -8.29 1.19
N SER A 281 19.29 -9.06 2.02
CA SER A 281 18.72 -9.70 3.22
C SER A 281 18.83 -8.86 4.50
N ASN A 282 19.10 -7.55 4.42
CA ASN A 282 19.13 -6.69 5.62
C ASN A 282 17.70 -6.43 6.13
N PRO A 283 17.28 -7.06 7.24
CA PRO A 283 15.89 -7.02 7.67
C PRO A 283 15.47 -5.65 8.19
N VAL A 284 16.38 -4.93 8.84
CA VAL A 284 16.11 -3.60 9.40
C VAL A 284 15.84 -2.60 8.27
N ALA A 285 16.69 -2.60 7.24
CA ALA A 285 16.51 -1.72 6.09
C ALA A 285 15.22 -2.05 5.31
N LEU A 286 14.89 -3.33 5.14
CA LEU A 286 13.63 -3.75 4.51
C LEU A 286 12.40 -3.30 5.29
N VAL A 287 12.43 -3.36 6.62
CA VAL A 287 11.34 -2.86 7.46
C VAL A 287 11.18 -1.35 7.29
N VAL A 288 12.27 -0.59 7.35
CA VAL A 288 12.25 0.87 7.14
C VAL A 288 11.66 1.23 5.77
N ILE A 289 12.12 0.56 4.71
CA ILE A 289 11.65 0.82 3.34
C ILE A 289 10.16 0.46 3.17
N ARG A 290 9.73 -0.69 3.70
CA ARG A 290 8.34 -1.17 3.55
C ARG A 290 7.33 -0.47 4.45
N SER A 291 7.77 0.08 5.59
CA SER A 291 6.91 0.85 6.50
C SER A 291 6.97 2.35 6.20
N LEU A 292 8.09 3.01 6.49
CA LEU A 292 8.26 4.45 6.32
C LEU A 292 8.22 4.87 4.85
N GLY A 293 8.88 4.11 3.96
CA GLY A 293 8.81 4.38 2.52
C GLY A 293 7.36 4.34 2.03
N LEU A 294 6.63 3.27 2.33
CA LEU A 294 5.22 3.16 1.95
C LEU A 294 4.38 4.33 2.50
N ASN A 295 4.57 4.73 3.76
CA ASN A 295 3.88 5.87 4.35
C ASN A 295 4.17 7.20 3.63
N ILE A 296 5.43 7.46 3.23
CA ILE A 296 5.80 8.67 2.47
C ILE A 296 5.10 8.67 1.11
N GLY A 297 5.09 7.53 0.40
CA GLY A 297 4.40 7.39 -0.88
C GLY A 297 2.89 7.65 -0.77
N ILE A 298 2.24 7.13 0.27
CA ILE A 298 0.82 7.37 0.55
C ILE A 298 0.56 8.84 0.85
N PHE A 299 1.39 9.46 1.69
CA PHE A 299 1.23 10.86 2.11
C PHE A 299 1.26 11.82 0.90
N ILE A 300 2.32 11.72 0.09
CA ILE A 300 2.49 12.59 -1.08
C ILE A 300 1.36 12.36 -2.09
N SER A 301 1.02 11.09 -2.37
CA SER A 301 -0.07 10.77 -3.31
C SER A 301 -1.42 11.29 -2.83
N SER A 302 -1.70 11.20 -1.52
CA SER A 302 -2.94 11.68 -0.91
C SER A 302 -3.05 13.20 -1.00
N ILE A 303 -1.97 13.92 -0.74
CA ILE A 303 -1.93 15.38 -0.89
C ILE A 303 -2.24 15.76 -2.35
N VAL A 304 -1.55 15.16 -3.32
CA VAL A 304 -1.75 15.48 -4.74
C VAL A 304 -3.19 15.21 -5.19
N LEU A 305 -3.80 14.11 -4.74
CA LEU A 305 -5.15 13.71 -5.15
C LEU A 305 -6.27 14.52 -4.49
N PHE A 306 -6.13 14.81 -3.19
CA PHE A 306 -7.24 15.30 -2.37
C PHE A 306 -7.11 16.76 -1.97
N LEU A 307 -5.90 17.32 -1.87
CA LEU A 307 -5.71 18.70 -1.44
C LEU A 307 -6.51 19.70 -2.29
N PRO A 308 -6.51 19.63 -3.65
CA PRO A 308 -7.28 20.56 -4.46
C PRO A 308 -8.80 20.48 -4.19
N LYS A 309 -9.32 19.26 -3.98
CA LYS A 309 -10.74 19.03 -3.70
C LYS A 309 -11.13 19.58 -2.33
N VAL A 310 -10.32 19.32 -1.32
CA VAL A 310 -10.55 19.80 0.05
C VAL A 310 -10.49 21.33 0.10
N MET A 311 -9.50 21.96 -0.54
CA MET A 311 -9.40 23.43 -0.58
C MET A 311 -10.64 24.08 -1.19
N ILE A 312 -11.19 23.53 -2.28
CA ILE A 312 -12.37 24.10 -2.91
C ILE A 312 -13.62 23.96 -2.03
N ILE A 313 -13.75 22.84 -1.31
CA ILE A 313 -14.83 22.64 -0.34
C ILE A 313 -14.71 23.65 0.81
N LEU A 314 -13.51 23.83 1.36
CA LEU A 314 -13.24 24.77 2.46
C LEU A 314 -13.47 26.23 2.07
N GLN A 315 -13.28 26.57 0.79
CA GLN A 315 -13.59 27.90 0.25
C GLN A 315 -15.10 28.14 0.06
N GLY A 316 -15.96 27.17 0.36
CA GLY A 316 -17.42 27.29 0.17
C GLY A 316 -17.87 27.23 -1.29
N ARG A 317 -16.98 26.82 -2.21
CA ARG A 317 -17.22 26.82 -3.66
C ARG A 317 -17.68 25.46 -4.21
N ALA A 318 -18.15 24.57 -3.32
CA ALA A 318 -18.54 23.20 -3.67
C ALA A 318 -19.77 23.11 -4.61
N ASP A 319 -20.66 24.12 -4.55
CA ASP A 319 -21.88 24.19 -5.36
C ASP A 319 -21.75 25.08 -6.61
N GLU A 320 -20.61 25.78 -6.76
CA GLU A 320 -20.33 26.51 -7.99
C GLU A 320 -20.27 25.54 -9.18
N LYS A 321 -20.68 26.02 -10.35
CA LYS A 321 -20.45 25.27 -11.59
C LYS A 321 -18.94 25.00 -11.68
N PRO A 322 -18.50 23.76 -11.97
CA PRO A 322 -17.10 23.53 -12.31
C PRO A 322 -16.72 24.56 -13.37
N GLN A 323 -15.67 25.34 -13.13
CA GLN A 323 -15.22 26.34 -14.09
C GLN A 323 -14.72 25.60 -15.34
N THR A 324 -15.61 25.31 -16.28
CA THR A 324 -15.24 25.34 -17.69
C THR A 324 -14.83 26.79 -17.94
N MET A 325 -13.53 27.06 -18.03
CA MET A 325 -13.03 28.39 -18.39
C MET A 325 -13.26 28.62 -19.88
N MET A 326 -14.53 28.77 -20.27
CA MET A 326 -14.91 29.54 -21.44
C MET A 326 -15.48 30.88 -20.96
N SER A 327 -14.58 31.77 -20.59
CA SER A 327 -14.76 33.18 -20.96
C SER A 327 -13.67 33.48 -21.97
N GLY A 328 -14.05 33.41 -23.25
CA GLY A 328 -13.13 33.52 -24.37
C GLY A 328 -13.88 33.63 -25.67
N THR A 329 -14.35 34.85 -25.95
CA THR A 329 -14.74 35.38 -27.26
C THR A 329 -16.16 35.05 -27.70
N GLN A 330 -17.04 36.05 -27.52
CA GLN A 330 -18.21 36.23 -28.35
C GLN A 330 -17.80 36.17 -29.82
N VAL A 331 -18.20 35.11 -30.53
CA VAL A 331 -18.39 35.22 -31.98
C VAL A 331 -19.71 35.97 -32.16
N THR A 332 -19.62 37.31 -32.13
CA THR A 332 -20.66 38.17 -32.69
C THR A 332 -20.89 37.69 -34.13
N LYS A 333 -22.06 37.10 -34.38
CA LYS A 333 -22.57 36.90 -35.73
C LYS A 333 -22.69 38.28 -36.37
N PHE A 334 -21.67 38.70 -37.12
CA PHE A 334 -21.83 39.77 -38.10
C PHE A 334 -22.79 39.24 -39.17
N SER A 335 -24.05 39.63 -39.02
CA SER A 335 -25.08 39.51 -40.04
C SER A 335 -24.70 40.43 -41.18
N THR A 336 -24.04 39.91 -42.22
CA THR A 336 -23.89 40.60 -43.50
C THR A 336 -25.27 40.69 -44.15
N LYS A 337 -26.01 41.77 -43.87
CA LYS A 337 -27.16 42.19 -44.67
C LYS A 337 -26.77 43.43 -45.48
N ALA A 338 -26.61 43.18 -46.78
CA ALA A 338 -26.93 44.03 -47.92
C ALA A 338 -26.69 45.55 -47.79
N VAL A 339 -25.65 46.06 -48.45
CA VAL A 339 -25.58 47.45 -48.96
C VAL A 339 -24.83 47.46 -50.30
N THR A 340 -25.56 47.37 -51.41
CA THR A 340 -25.18 47.76 -52.79
C THR A 340 -26.49 47.68 -53.59
N THR A 341 -27.10 48.68 -54.22
CA THR A 341 -26.70 50.01 -54.68
C THR A 341 -28.00 50.72 -55.10
N LEU A 342 -28.20 51.97 -54.67
CA LEU A 342 -29.16 52.90 -55.25
C LEU A 342 -28.50 54.28 -55.30
N SER A 343 -28.73 55.00 -56.41
CA SER A 343 -28.15 56.28 -56.85
C SER A 343 -26.77 56.15 -57.51
N THR A 344 -26.64 56.43 -58.81
CA THR A 344 -26.73 57.80 -59.32
C THR A 344 -27.18 57.84 -60.79
N GLN A 345 -28.11 58.76 -61.08
CA GLN A 345 -28.35 59.30 -62.42
C GLN A 345 -27.21 60.21 -62.83
N ALA A 346 -26.74 60.09 -64.08
CA ALA A 346 -26.32 61.18 -64.96
C ALA A 346 -26.32 60.65 -66.40
#